data_AF-A0A7Y2JG83-F1
#
_entry.id   AF-A0A7Y2JG83-F1
#
_cell.length_a   1.000
_cell.length_b   1.000
_cell.length_c   1.000
_cell.angle_alpha   90.00
_cell.angle_beta   90.00
_cell.angle_gamma   90.00
#
_symmetry.space_group_name_H-M   'P 1'
#
loop_
_entity.id
_entity.type
_entity.pdbx_description
1 polymer ?
#
loop_
_entity_poly.entity_id
_entity_poly.type
_entity_poly.pdbx_seq_one_letter_code
_entity_poly.pdbx_strand_id
1 'polypeptide(L)' 'DEEEAMLSEAFYVKDTSRLGCQIPITTSLEGLTIEIAPES' A
#
# COMPACT_ATOMS: atom_id res chain seq x y z
N ASP A 1 -4.55 -10.81 6.90
CA ASP A 1 -3.64 -11.55 7.78
C ASP A 1 -2.17 -11.31 7.44
N GLU A 2 -1.61 -11.84 6.34
CA GLU A 2 -0.18 -11.61 6.02
C GLU A 2 0.14 -10.15 5.68
N GLU A 3 -0.71 -9.51 4.87
CA GLU A 3 -0.56 -8.08 4.56
C GLU A 3 -0.62 -7.22 5.81
N GLU A 4 -1.60 -7.47 6.67
CA GLU A 4 -1.82 -6.70 7.89
C GLU A 4 -0.70 -6.93 8.92
N ALA A 5 -0.18 -8.15 9.01
CA ALA A 5 1.01 -8.44 9.81
C ALA A 5 2.23 -7.65 9.31
N MET A 6 2.50 -7.66 8.00
CA MET A 6 3.60 -6.89 7.41
C MET A 6 3.41 -5.38 7.55
N LEU A 7 2.19 -4.88 7.38
CA LEU A 7 1.88 -3.46 7.60
C LEU A 7 2.02 -3.09 9.07
N SER A 8 1.62 -3.95 10.02
CA SER A 8 1.73 -3.65 11.45
C SER A 8 3.15 -3.38 11.95
N GLU A 9 4.16 -3.87 11.21
CA GLU A 9 5.58 -3.65 11.49
C GLU A 9 6.15 -2.39 10.80
N ALA A 10 5.39 -1.70 9.95
CA ALA A 10 5.83 -0.53 9.21
C ALA A 10 5.56 0.80 9.96
N PHE A 11 6.43 1.80 9.74
CA PHE A 11 6.44 3.04 10.54
C PHE A 11 5.42 4.11 10.10
N TYR A 12 5.05 4.16 8.82
CA TYR A 12 4.25 5.26 8.24
C TYR A 12 2.90 4.80 7.68
N VAL A 13 2.29 3.80 8.34
CA VAL A 13 1.03 3.21 7.90
C VAL A 13 -0.13 4.18 8.14
N LYS A 14 -0.97 4.31 7.12
CA LYS A 14 -2.25 5.02 7.13
C LYS A 14 -3.36 4.03 6.80
N ASP A 15 -4.62 4.41 7.04
CA ASP A 15 -5.78 3.54 6.73
C ASP A 15 -5.87 3.14 5.24
N THR A 16 -5.28 3.96 4.35
CA THR A 16 -5.22 3.69 2.90
C THR A 16 -3.93 2.99 2.46
N SER A 17 -3.01 2.67 3.38
CA SER A 17 -1.76 2.00 3.06
C SER A 17 -2.00 0.54 2.68
N ARG A 18 -1.30 0.08 1.65
CA ARG A 18 -1.34 -1.28 1.13
C ARG A 18 0.05 -1.68 0.65
N LEU A 19 0.32 -2.98 0.56
CA LEU A 19 1.55 -3.48 -0.04
C LEU A 19 1.45 -3.39 -1.57
N GLY A 20 2.27 -2.52 -2.18
CA GLY A 20 2.20 -2.25 -3.63
C GLY A 20 2.33 -3.50 -4.52
N CYS A 21 3.10 -4.51 -4.09
CA CYS A 21 3.23 -5.78 -4.81
C CYS A 21 1.95 -6.61 -4.89
N GLN A 22 1.00 -6.37 -3.97
CA GLN A 22 -0.28 -7.08 -3.90
C GLN A 22 -1.40 -6.38 -4.67
N ILE A 23 -1.14 -5.20 -5.27
CA ILE A 23 -2.12 -4.44 -6.05
C ILE A 23 -1.95 -4.82 -7.53
N PRO A 24 -2.82 -5.67 -8.11
CA PRO A 24 -2.75 -6.00 -9.53
C PRO A 24 -3.18 -4.81 -10.38
N ILE A 25 -2.50 -4.59 -11.50
CA ILE A 25 -2.86 -3.51 -12.43
C ILE A 25 -4.10 -3.91 -13.23
N THR A 26 -5.18 -3.14 -13.08
CA THR A 26 -6.46 -3.34 -13.77
C THR A 26 -7.01 -2.00 -14.29
N THR A 27 -7.98 -2.05 -15.21
CA THR A 27 -8.64 -0.84 -15.75
C THR A 27 -9.39 -0.04 -14.70
N SER A 28 -9.81 -0.65 -13.58
CA SER A 28 -10.45 0.07 -12.48
C SER A 28 -9.51 1.01 -11.72
N LEU A 29 -8.19 0.90 -11.94
CA LEU A 29 -7.19 1.80 -11.34
C LEU A 29 -6.88 3.01 -12.23
N GLU A 30 -7.59 3.21 -13.34
CA GLU A 30 -7.37 4.36 -14.21
C GLU A 30 -7.60 5.68 -13.45
N GLY A 31 -6.57 6.54 -13.44
CA GLY A 31 -6.58 7.79 -12.68
C GLY A 31 -6.25 7.66 -11.19
N LEU A 32 -5.96 6.46 -10.68
CA LEU A 32 -5.51 6.28 -9.29
C LEU A 32 -4.18 7.00 -9.06
N THR A 33 -4.12 7.83 -8.01
CA THR A 33 -2.88 8.46 -7.54
C THR A 33 -2.46 7.82 -6.22
N ILE A 34 -1.17 7.52 -6.08
CA ILE A 34 -0.60 6.93 -4.86
C ILE A 34 0.53 7.81 -4.32
N GLU A 35 0.72 7.75 -3.00
CA GLU A 35 1.83 8.40 -2.29
C GLU A 35 2.79 7.31 -1.82
N ILE A 36 4.09 7.52 -2.03
CA ILE A 36 5.14 6.62 -1.53
C ILE A 36 5.50 7.05 -0.12
N ALA A 37 5.46 6.10 0.83
CA ALA A 37 5.91 6.35 2.19
C ALA A 37 7.38 6.80 2.20
N PRO A 38 7.80 7.68 3.13
CA PRO A 38 9.19 8.12 3.22
C PRO A 38 10.16 6.95 3.39
N GLU A 39 11.36 7.09 2.81
CA GLU A 39 12.46 6.18 3.13
C GLU A 39 12.93 6.48 4.57
N SER A 40 13.00 5.43 5.39
CA SER A 40 13.39 5.46 6.80
C SER A 40 14.88 5.73 7.00
#